data_AF-A0A6G7C431-F1
#
_entry.id   AF-A0A6G7C431-F1
#
_cell.length_a   1.000
_cell.length_b   1.000
_cell.length_c   1.000
_cell.angle_alpha   90.00
_cell.angle_beta   90.00
_cell.angle_gamma   90.00
#
_symmetry.space_group_name_H-M   'P 1'
#
loop_
_entity.id
_entity.type
_entity.pdbx_description
1 polymer ?
#
loop_
_entity_poly.entity_id
_entity_poly.type
_entity_poly.pdbx_seq_one_letter_code
_entity_poly.pdbx_strand_id
1 'polypeptide(L)'
;MIKTKWLIYTVLIGLMPFFIRVFIVLFDKRGSFGYLFNEIDFISFGLILNLSVINELEDKIVADKVWKSRVIGFSIFSILILSAILAIVTYSDFNMNKELNRNSIKICAILLAVVNFVLNYAVYNKLNVLNDE
;
A
#
# COMPACT_ATOMS: atom_id res chain seq x y z
N MET A 1 3.60 16.93 14.02
CA MET A 1 2.39 16.76 13.15
C MET A 1 2.62 15.93 11.87
N ILE A 2 3.77 15.28 11.69
CA ILE A 2 4.11 14.57 10.44
C ILE A 2 3.18 13.37 10.22
N LYS A 3 2.89 12.63 11.29
CA LYS A 3 1.99 11.47 11.26
C LYS A 3 0.57 11.83 10.79
N THR A 4 0.03 12.97 11.26
CA THR A 4 -1.30 13.43 10.84
C THR A 4 -1.33 13.78 9.35
N LYS A 5 -0.29 14.47 8.85
CA LYS A 5 -0.15 14.76 7.42
C LYS A 5 -0.07 13.48 6.60
N TRP A 6 0.70 12.49 7.05
CA TRP A 6 0.78 11.18 6.38
C TRP A 6 -0.57 10.45 6.36
N LEU A 7 -1.31 10.43 7.47
CA LEU A 7 -2.62 9.78 7.52
C LEU A 7 -3.59 10.43 6.51
N ILE A 8 -3.59 11.75 6.40
CA ILE A 8 -4.50 12.46 5.49
C ILE A 8 -4.01 12.37 4.04
N TYR A 9 -2.77 12.74 3.76
CA TYR A 9 -2.27 12.89 2.40
C TYR A 9 -1.82 11.59 1.76
N THR A 10 -1.36 10.62 2.54
CA THR A 10 -0.90 9.34 1.97
C THR A 10 -1.94 8.27 2.15
N VAL A 11 -2.44 8.05 3.37
CA VAL A 11 -3.33 6.91 3.64
C VAL A 11 -4.69 7.12 2.96
N LEU A 12 -5.33 8.28 3.14
CA LEU A 12 -6.64 8.51 2.49
C LEU A 12 -6.54 8.56 0.96
N ILE A 13 -5.49 9.20 0.42
CA ILE A 13 -5.27 9.23 -1.04
C ILE A 13 -4.95 7.82 -1.56
N GLY A 14 -4.16 7.04 -0.83
CA GLY A 14 -3.86 5.66 -1.19
C GLY A 14 -5.09 4.74 -1.16
N LEU A 15 -6.09 5.07 -0.33
CA LEU A 15 -7.38 4.36 -0.29
C LEU A 15 -8.39 4.86 -1.33
N MET A 16 -8.04 5.84 -2.17
CA MET A 16 -8.93 6.40 -3.19
C MET A 16 -9.57 5.33 -4.11
N PRO A 17 -8.84 4.30 -4.60
CA PRO A 17 -9.45 3.24 -5.41
C PRO A 17 -10.61 2.52 -4.68
N PHE A 18 -10.46 2.26 -3.37
CA PHE A 18 -11.52 1.66 -2.56
C PHE A 18 -12.74 2.56 -2.47
N PHE A 19 -12.55 3.86 -2.21
CA PHE A 19 -13.67 4.81 -2.15
C PHE A 19 -14.41 4.90 -3.48
N ILE A 20 -13.69 4.88 -4.60
CA ILE A 20 -14.28 4.86 -5.95
C ILE A 20 -15.13 3.60 -6.13
N ARG A 21 -14.64 2.41 -5.75
CA ARG A 21 -15.42 1.16 -5.88
C ARG A 21 -16.64 1.12 -4.98
N VAL A 22 -16.52 1.61 -3.75
CA VAL A 22 -17.66 1.77 -2.84
C VAL A 22 -18.71 2.67 -3.48
N PHE A 23 -18.30 3.81 -4.05
CA PHE A 23 -19.20 4.71 -4.74
C PHE A 23 -19.90 4.02 -5.91
N ILE A 24 -19.17 3.28 -6.75
CA ILE A 24 -19.77 2.53 -7.88
C ILE A 24 -20.81 1.52 -7.38
N VAL A 25 -20.50 0.74 -6.34
CA VAL A 25 -21.42 -0.27 -5.79
C VAL A 25 -22.68 0.33 -5.18
N LEU A 26 -22.60 1.53 -4.59
CA LEU A 26 -23.78 2.23 -4.07
C LEU A 26 -24.80 2.55 -5.18
N PHE A 27 -24.35 2.73 -6.42
CA PHE A 27 -25.22 3.04 -7.56
C PHE A 27 -25.48 1.84 -8.48
N ASP A 28 -24.76 0.72 -8.30
CA ASP A 28 -24.92 -0.48 -9.11
C ASP A 28 -25.94 -1.46 -8.49
N LYS A 29 -27.04 -1.70 -9.21
CA LYS A 29 -28.08 -2.68 -8.82
C LYS A 29 -27.56 -4.13 -8.74
N ARG A 30 -26.37 -4.42 -9.28
CA ARG A 30 -25.72 -5.74 -9.26
C ARG A 30 -24.43 -5.76 -8.45
N GLY A 31 -24.19 -4.74 -7.63
CA GLY A 31 -22.98 -4.63 -6.82
C GLY A 31 -22.73 -5.89 -5.98
N SER A 32 -21.53 -6.46 -6.07
CA SER A 32 -21.12 -7.62 -5.28
C SER A 32 -19.94 -7.29 -4.37
N PHE A 33 -19.86 -7.93 -3.22
CA PHE A 33 -18.69 -7.82 -2.33
C PHE A 33 -17.37 -8.21 -3.02
N GLY A 34 -17.43 -9.10 -4.01
CA GLY A 34 -16.24 -9.48 -4.80
C GLY A 34 -15.64 -8.33 -5.59
N TYR A 35 -16.47 -7.34 -5.99
CA TYR A 35 -16.03 -6.14 -6.69
C TYR A 35 -15.38 -5.11 -5.75
N LEU A 36 -15.88 -4.98 -4.51
CA LEU A 36 -15.36 -4.03 -3.52
C LEU A 36 -13.92 -4.34 -3.10
N PHE A 37 -13.61 -5.62 -2.91
CA PHE A 37 -12.31 -6.06 -2.44
C PHE A 37 -11.43 -6.49 -3.61
N ASN A 38 -11.02 -5.56 -4.47
CA ASN A 38 -10.16 -5.87 -5.59
C ASN A 38 -8.69 -5.90 -5.17
N GLU A 39 -7.94 -6.92 -5.57
CA GLU A 39 -6.52 -7.08 -5.25
C GLU A 39 -5.65 -5.93 -5.76
N ILE A 40 -5.99 -5.29 -6.88
CA ILE A 40 -5.25 -4.15 -7.42
C ILE A 40 -5.28 -2.98 -6.43
N ASP A 41 -6.41 -2.74 -5.77
CA ASP A 41 -6.55 -1.62 -4.84
C ASP A 41 -5.62 -1.78 -3.63
N PHE A 42 -5.49 -3.01 -3.11
CA PHE A 42 -4.56 -3.34 -2.02
C PHE A 42 -3.11 -3.22 -2.45
N ILE A 43 -2.79 -3.66 -3.67
CA ILE A 43 -1.45 -3.55 -4.23
C ILE A 43 -1.06 -2.08 -4.38
N SER A 44 -1.92 -1.28 -5.02
CA SER A 44 -1.72 0.17 -5.19
C SER A 44 -1.57 0.89 -3.85
N PHE A 45 -2.40 0.56 -2.86
CA PHE A 45 -2.27 1.12 -1.52
C PHE A 45 -0.89 0.80 -0.90
N GLY A 46 -0.46 -0.47 -0.97
CA GLY A 46 0.86 -0.87 -0.49
C GLY A 46 2.02 -0.16 -1.20
N LEU A 47 1.90 0.08 -2.51
CA LEU A 47 2.91 0.80 -3.29
C LEU A 47 3.01 2.26 -2.83
N ILE A 48 1.87 2.94 -2.67
CA ILE A 48 1.80 4.34 -2.23
C ILE A 48 2.38 4.52 -0.83
N LEU A 49 2.08 3.59 0.09
CA LEU A 49 2.65 3.61 1.45
C LEU A 49 4.18 3.58 1.41
N ASN A 50 4.76 2.57 0.77
CA ASN A 50 6.21 2.40 0.72
C ASN A 50 6.91 3.56 -0.03
N LEU A 51 6.29 4.07 -1.11
CA LEU A 51 6.81 5.24 -1.81
C LEU A 51 6.82 6.48 -0.91
N SER A 52 5.79 6.67 -0.08
CA SER A 52 5.74 7.80 0.86
C SER A 52 6.88 7.76 1.89
N VAL A 53 7.24 6.57 2.39
CA VAL A 53 8.34 6.42 3.35
C VAL A 53 9.68 6.72 2.71
N ILE A 54 9.90 6.27 1.47
CA ILE A 54 11.12 6.60 0.73
C ILE A 54 11.21 8.12 0.57
N ASN A 55 10.16 8.76 0.05
CA ASN A 55 10.14 10.21 -0.17
C ASN A 55 10.33 11.02 1.12
N GLU A 56 9.70 10.61 2.23
CA GLU A 56 9.84 11.31 3.50
C GLU A 56 11.25 11.14 4.11
N LEU A 57 11.90 10.00 3.87
CA LEU A 57 13.20 9.71 4.49
C LEU A 57 14.40 10.11 3.63
N GLU A 58 14.31 10.11 2.30
CA GLU A 58 15.44 10.25 1.38
C GLU A 58 16.30 11.47 1.69
N ASP A 59 15.71 12.66 1.76
CA ASP A 59 16.43 13.92 2.04
C ASP A 59 16.48 14.28 3.52
N LYS A 60 15.81 13.50 4.38
CA LYS A 60 15.70 13.83 5.80
C LYS A 60 16.97 13.49 6.55
N ILE A 61 17.48 14.45 7.32
CA ILE A 61 18.61 14.25 8.24
C ILE A 61 18.08 13.58 9.50
N VAL A 62 18.44 12.31 9.68
CA VAL A 62 18.07 11.50 10.86
C VAL A 62 19.36 11.07 11.55
N ALA A 63 19.44 11.24 12.87
CA ALA A 63 20.61 10.84 13.66
C ALA A 63 20.96 9.35 13.49
N ASP A 64 19.93 8.50 13.50
CA ASP A 64 20.03 7.06 13.27
C ASP A 64 20.01 6.72 11.76
N LYS A 65 21.19 6.84 11.13
CA LYS A 65 21.38 6.56 9.69
C LYS A 65 21.14 5.09 9.34
N VAL A 66 21.43 4.15 10.26
CA VAL A 66 21.26 2.71 10.03
C VAL A 66 19.77 2.35 9.97
N TRP A 67 18.97 2.88 10.90
CA TRP A 67 17.52 2.72 10.85
C TRP A 67 16.93 3.30 9.55
N LYS A 68 17.34 4.51 9.16
CA LYS A 68 16.90 5.13 7.90
C LYS A 68 17.17 4.21 6.70
N SER A 69 18.41 3.72 6.59
CA SER A 69 18.81 2.82 5.48
C SER A 69 18.01 1.52 5.47
N ARG A 70 17.79 0.90 6.64
CA ARG A 70 16.98 -0.33 6.74
C ARG A 70 15.52 -0.11 6.33
N VAL A 71 14.91 0.99 6.76
CA VAL A 71 13.51 1.30 6.43
C VAL A 71 13.34 1.59 4.95
N ILE A 72 14.24 2.37 4.34
CA ILE A 72 14.22 2.62 2.89
C ILE A 72 14.42 1.30 2.12
N GLY A 73 15.39 0.48 2.51
CA GLY A 73 15.65 -0.82 1.87
C GLY A 73 14.45 -1.77 1.96
N PHE A 74 13.80 -1.85 3.13
CA PHE A 74 12.57 -2.63 3.30
C PHE A 74 11.42 -2.10 2.42
N SER A 75 11.30 -0.78 2.29
CA SER A 75 10.26 -0.15 1.46
C SER A 75 10.45 -0.49 -0.02
N ILE A 76 11.69 -0.41 -0.52
CA ILE A 76 12.05 -0.82 -1.88
C ILE A 76 11.76 -2.30 -2.10
N PHE A 77 12.17 -3.17 -1.17
CA PHE A 77 11.91 -4.60 -1.24
C PHE A 77 10.41 -4.92 -1.29
N SER A 78 9.61 -4.22 -0.48
CA SER A 78 8.15 -4.36 -0.47
C SER A 78 7.53 -3.91 -1.80
N ILE A 79 8.02 -2.82 -2.40
CA ILE A 79 7.62 -2.36 -3.73
C ILE A 79 7.91 -3.43 -4.80
N LEU A 80 9.07 -4.08 -4.76
CA LEU A 80 9.41 -5.15 -5.70
C LEU A 80 8.42 -6.32 -5.60
N ILE A 81 8.10 -6.77 -4.39
CA ILE A 81 7.12 -7.86 -4.18
C ILE A 81 5.74 -7.44 -4.69
N LEU A 82 5.27 -6.26 -4.30
CA LEU A 82 3.97 -5.74 -4.75
C LEU A 82 3.90 -5.61 -6.28
N SER A 83 4.99 -5.18 -6.92
CA SER A 83 5.07 -5.04 -8.38
C SER A 83 5.06 -6.41 -9.07
N ALA A 84 5.69 -7.42 -8.48
CA ALA A 84 5.61 -8.79 -8.98
C ALA A 84 4.17 -9.34 -8.89
N ILE A 85 3.48 -9.10 -7.77
CA ILE A 85 2.07 -9.48 -7.61
C ILE A 85 1.20 -8.72 -8.64
N LEU A 86 1.45 -7.42 -8.85
CA LEU A 86 0.75 -6.62 -9.87
C LEU A 86 0.92 -7.20 -11.28
N ALA A 87 2.15 -7.62 -11.62
CA ALA A 87 2.44 -8.26 -12.90
C ALA A 87 1.66 -9.57 -13.06
N ILE A 88 1.57 -10.39 -12.00
CA ILE A 88 0.79 -11.64 -12.01
C ILE A 88 -0.71 -11.35 -12.21
N VAL A 89 -1.27 -10.34 -11.51
CA VAL A 89 -2.68 -9.94 -11.69
C VAL A 89 -2.93 -9.47 -13.12
N THR A 90 -2.09 -8.57 -13.62
CA THR A 90 -2.19 -8.04 -14.99
C THR A 90 -2.10 -9.15 -16.03
N TYR A 91 -1.17 -10.09 -15.85
CA TYR A 91 -1.03 -11.26 -16.70
C TYR A 91 -2.28 -12.16 -16.67
N SER A 92 -2.87 -12.35 -15.48
CA SER A 92 -4.09 -13.14 -15.33
C SER A 92 -5.29 -12.52 -16.04
N ASP A 93 -5.40 -11.19 -16.02
CA ASP A 93 -6.46 -10.45 -16.71
C ASP A 93 -6.26 -10.47 -18.23
N PHE A 94 -5.01 -10.41 -18.72
CA PHE A 94 -4.70 -10.49 -20.15
C PHE A 94 -4.97 -11.88 -20.74
N ASN A 95 -4.50 -12.92 -20.07
CA ASN A 95 -4.48 -14.26 -20.67
C ASN A 95 -5.80 -15.04 -20.50
N MET A 96 -6.85 -14.46 -19.90
CA MET A 96 -8.11 -15.13 -19.51
C MET A 96 -7.91 -16.51 -18.84
N ASN A 97 -6.70 -16.77 -18.32
CA ASN A 97 -6.27 -18.08 -17.88
C ASN A 97 -6.92 -18.36 -16.53
N LYS A 98 -7.88 -19.28 -16.51
CA LYS A 98 -8.57 -19.74 -15.30
C LYS A 98 -7.68 -20.53 -14.33
N GLU A 99 -6.43 -20.84 -14.72
CA GLU A 99 -5.52 -21.65 -13.91
C GLU A 99 -4.90 -20.87 -12.74
N LEU A 100 -4.85 -19.54 -12.81
CA LEU A 100 -4.34 -18.72 -11.70
C LEU A 100 -5.40 -18.57 -10.61
N ASN A 101 -5.05 -18.97 -9.39
CA ASN A 101 -5.93 -18.81 -8.23
C ASN A 101 -5.97 -17.34 -7.77
N ARG A 102 -6.91 -16.59 -8.35
CA ARG A 102 -7.13 -15.16 -8.05
C ARG A 102 -7.48 -14.91 -6.58
N ASN A 103 -8.09 -15.87 -5.89
CA ASN A 103 -8.40 -15.75 -4.47
C ASN A 103 -7.11 -15.75 -3.62
N SER A 104 -6.16 -16.63 -3.94
CA SER A 104 -4.85 -16.64 -3.26
C SER A 104 -4.09 -15.34 -3.50
N ILE A 105 -4.09 -14.82 -4.73
CA ILE A 105 -3.45 -13.54 -5.05
C ILE A 105 -4.08 -12.40 -4.24
N LYS A 106 -5.40 -12.36 -4.14
CA LYS A 106 -6.14 -11.39 -3.34
C LYS A 106 -5.77 -11.44 -1.86
N ILE A 107 -5.74 -12.63 -1.26
CA ILE A 107 -5.36 -12.79 0.15
C ILE A 107 -3.92 -12.31 0.38
N CYS A 108 -2.99 -12.66 -0.51
CA CYS A 108 -1.60 -12.19 -0.45
C CYS A 108 -1.51 -10.65 -0.53
N ALA A 109 -2.24 -10.03 -1.46
CA ALA A 109 -2.27 -8.57 -1.60
C ALA A 109 -2.80 -7.88 -0.33
N ILE A 110 -3.89 -8.40 0.25
CA ILE A 110 -4.47 -7.86 1.49
C ILE A 110 -3.48 -7.96 2.64
N LEU A 111 -2.91 -9.15 2.88
CA LEU A 111 -1.96 -9.36 3.98
C LEU A 111 -0.74 -8.45 3.85
N LEU A 112 -0.19 -8.34 2.64
CA LEU A 112 0.97 -7.50 2.39
C LEU A 112 0.66 -6.01 2.56
N ALA A 113 -0.52 -5.55 2.12
CA ALA A 113 -0.99 -4.19 2.34
C ALA A 113 -1.14 -3.86 3.84
N VAL A 114 -1.68 -4.78 4.64
CA VAL A 114 -1.81 -4.61 6.09
C VAL A 114 -0.45 -4.58 6.77
N VAL A 115 0.46 -5.49 6.43
CA VAL A 115 1.83 -5.49 6.96
C VAL A 115 2.54 -4.18 6.63
N ASN A 116 2.45 -3.73 5.38
CA ASN A 116 3.00 -2.44 4.96
C ASN A 116 2.40 -1.29 5.76
N PHE A 117 1.08 -1.26 5.94
CA PHE A 117 0.44 -0.21 6.73
C PHE A 117 0.95 -0.16 8.17
N VAL A 118 1.05 -1.30 8.86
CA VAL A 118 1.55 -1.37 10.24
C VAL A 118 3.00 -0.89 10.34
N LEU A 119 3.86 -1.33 9.43
CA LEU A 119 5.27 -0.94 9.41
C LEU A 119 5.45 0.55 9.10
N ASN A 120 4.71 1.06 8.11
CA ASN A 120 4.74 2.48 7.75
C ASN A 120 4.20 3.34 8.91
N TYR A 121 3.11 2.91 9.56
CA TYR A 121 2.59 3.58 10.75
C TYR A 121 3.65 3.67 11.86
N ALA A 122 4.39 2.58 12.11
CA ALA A 122 5.47 2.58 13.10
C ALA A 122 6.60 3.56 12.73
N VAL A 123 6.98 3.63 11.45
CA VAL A 123 7.96 4.59 10.94
C VAL A 123 7.50 6.03 11.16
N TYR A 124 6.29 6.39 10.73
CA TYR A 124 5.76 7.73 10.90
C TYR A 124 5.50 8.11 12.36
N ASN A 125 5.23 7.12 13.22
CA ASN A 125 5.15 7.36 14.66
C ASN A 125 6.53 7.72 15.24
N LYS A 126 7.58 6.97 14.90
CA LYS A 126 8.97 7.31 15.29
C LYS A 126 9.38 8.68 14.75
N LEU A 127 9.06 8.97 13.49
CA LEU A 127 9.36 10.26 12.87
C LEU A 127 8.63 11.42 13.55
N ASN A 128 7.38 11.24 14.01
CA ASN A 128 6.69 12.30 14.71
C ASN A 128 7.34 12.60 16.06
N VAL A 129 7.76 11.58 16.82
CA VAL A 129 8.46 11.77 18.10
C VAL A 129 9.77 12.52 17.91
N LEU A 130 10.60 12.12 16.93
CA LEU A 130 11.88 12.78 16.63
C LEU A 130 11.77 14.24 16.17
N ASN A 131 10.58 14.68 15.78
CA ASN A 131 10.34 16.02 15.24
C ASN A 131 9.68 16.95 16.25
N ASP A 132 9.25 16.40 17.39
CA ASP A 132 8.73 17.13 18.55
C ASP A 132 9.85 17.34 19.60
N GLU A 133 11.05 16.75 19.41
CA GLU A 133 12.33 16.97 20.14
C GLU A 133 13.17 18.07 19.46
#